data_AF-A0A832P5F3-F1
#
_entry.id   AF-A0A832P5F3-F1
#
_cell.length_a   1.000
_cell.length_b   1.000
_cell.length_c   1.000
_cell.angle_alpha   90.00
_cell.angle_beta   90.00
_cell.angle_gamma   90.00
#
_symmetry.space_group_name_H-M   'P 1'
#
loop_
_entity.id
_entity.type
_entity.pdbx_description
1 polymer ?
#
loop_
_entity_poly.entity_id
_entity_poly.type
_entity_poly.pdbx_seq_one_letter_code
_entity_poly.pdbx_strand_id
1 'polypeptide(L)'
;MKKSVIVFIVAGLVLISTGLWFFASVKEFNTMDLLHFGVIILIVGFTFFVGFKRLRNAKRGEPVEDELSKKILQKTAAISYYISLYIWVFLIFLKDRVEIETEELLGTGILAMAMTFGISWLILNFKGIKND
;
A
#
# COMPACT_ATOMS: atom_id res chain seq x y z
N MET A 1 -11.60 6.96 16.84
CA MET A 1 -11.72 5.49 16.99
C MET A 1 -12.33 4.81 15.76
N LYS A 2 -13.55 5.17 15.30
CA LYS A 2 -14.20 4.53 14.13
C LYS A 2 -13.32 4.46 12.87
N LYS A 3 -12.62 5.54 12.53
CA LYS A 3 -11.69 5.60 11.37
C LYS A 3 -10.47 4.67 11.50
N SER A 4 -9.97 4.45 12.71
CA SER A 4 -8.82 3.56 12.95
C SER A 4 -9.23 2.09 12.83
N VAL A 5 -10.44 1.74 13.25
CA VAL A 5 -10.99 0.38 13.11
C VAL A 5 -11.14 -0.02 11.65
N ILE A 6 -11.54 0.91 10.78
CA ILE A 6 -11.64 0.66 9.33
C ILE A 6 -10.30 0.19 8.74
N VAL A 7 -9.18 0.79 9.15
CA VAL A 7 -7.84 0.39 8.67
C VAL A 7 -7.55 -1.08 9.00
N PHE A 8 -7.88 -1.53 10.20
CA PHE A 8 -7.69 -2.92 10.61
C PHE A 8 -8.66 -3.88 9.92
N ILE A 9 -9.91 -3.46 9.67
CA ILE A 9 -10.87 -4.26 8.90
C ILE A 9 -10.36 -4.47 7.47
N VAL A 10 -9.92 -3.40 6.81
CA VAL A 10 -9.37 -3.49 5.45
C VAL A 10 -8.11 -4.35 5.41
N ALA A 11 -7.18 -4.17 6.36
CA ALA A 11 -5.99 -5.02 6.45
C ALA A 11 -6.35 -6.49 6.68
N GLY A 12 -7.36 -6.78 7.51
CA GLY A 12 -7.87 -8.13 7.74
C GLY A 12 -8.46 -8.74 6.48
N LEU A 13 -9.23 -7.97 5.70
CA LEU A 13 -9.80 -8.42 4.43
C LEU A 13 -8.71 -8.76 3.40
N VAL A 14 -7.67 -7.92 3.31
CA VAL A 14 -6.50 -8.18 2.45
C VAL A 14 -5.78 -9.46 2.89
N LEU A 15 -5.56 -9.66 4.20
CA LEU A 15 -4.92 -10.87 4.71
C LEU A 15 -5.75 -12.14 4.47
N ILE A 16 -7.07 -12.08 4.67
CA ILE A 16 -7.96 -13.22 4.44
C ILE A 16 -7.98 -13.58 2.96
N SER A 17 -8.18 -12.61 2.07
CA SER A 17 -8.19 -12.84 0.62
C SER A 17 -6.84 -13.37 0.13
N THR A 18 -5.72 -12.79 0.58
CA THR A 18 -4.37 -13.26 0.25
C THR A 18 -4.10 -14.66 0.80
N GLY A 19 -4.56 -14.95 2.02
CA GLY A 19 -4.42 -16.28 2.63
C GLY A 19 -5.21 -17.34 1.87
N LEU A 20 -6.45 -17.04 1.48
CA LEU A 20 -7.26 -17.93 0.63
C LEU A 20 -6.59 -18.19 -0.73
N TRP A 21 -6.06 -17.14 -1.35
CA TRP A 21 -5.30 -17.26 -2.60
C TRP A 21 -4.03 -18.11 -2.43
N PHE A 22 -3.29 -17.92 -1.34
CA PHE A 22 -2.11 -18.73 -1.01
C PHE A 22 -2.46 -20.21 -0.90
N PHE A 23 -3.50 -20.57 -0.13
CA PHE A 23 -3.92 -21.96 0.04
C PHE A 23 -4.46 -22.60 -1.24
N ALA A 24 -5.11 -21.81 -2.10
CA ALA A 24 -5.57 -22.28 -3.41
C ALA A 24 -4.41 -22.55 -4.38
N SER A 25 -3.30 -21.82 -4.24
CA SER A 25 -2.17 -21.83 -5.19
C SER A 25 -1.00 -22.75 -4.77
N VAL A 26 -1.12 -23.49 -3.66
CA VAL A 26 -0.02 -24.30 -3.06
C VAL A 26 0.62 -25.32 -4.01
N LYS A 27 -0.09 -25.74 -5.06
CA LYS A 27 0.43 -26.75 -6.00
C LYS A 27 1.34 -26.19 -7.10
N GLU A 28 1.23 -24.90 -7.44
CA GLU A 28 1.92 -24.30 -8.60
C GLU A 28 2.35 -22.86 -8.30
N PHE A 29 3.30 -22.67 -7.36
CA PHE A 29 3.84 -21.33 -7.12
C PHE A 29 4.81 -20.91 -8.21
N ASN A 30 4.48 -19.82 -8.91
CA ASN A 30 5.42 -19.11 -9.76
C ASN A 30 6.30 -18.16 -8.91
N THR A 31 7.46 -17.78 -9.45
CA THR A 31 8.36 -16.78 -8.82
C THR A 31 7.66 -15.43 -8.65
N MET A 32 6.76 -15.07 -9.57
CA MET A 32 5.98 -13.83 -9.47
C MET A 32 4.98 -13.84 -8.32
N ASP A 33 4.31 -14.97 -8.06
CA ASP A 33 3.41 -15.09 -6.93
C ASP A 33 4.14 -14.85 -5.61
N LEU A 34 5.33 -15.46 -5.46
CA LEU A 34 6.16 -15.28 -4.27
C LEU A 34 6.56 -13.80 -4.07
N LEU A 35 6.89 -13.10 -5.15
CA LEU A 35 7.18 -11.68 -5.12
C LEU A 35 5.96 -10.86 -4.70
N HIS A 36 4.79 -11.15 -5.27
CA HIS A 36 3.52 -10.49 -4.92
C HIS A 36 3.19 -10.70 -3.44
N PHE A 37 3.28 -11.93 -2.94
CA PHE A 37 3.09 -12.22 -1.51
C PHE A 37 4.05 -11.44 -0.62
N GLY A 38 5.33 -11.39 -0.97
CA GLY A 38 6.34 -10.62 -0.23
C GLY A 38 5.97 -9.13 -0.14
N VAL A 39 5.55 -8.53 -1.26
CA VAL A 39 5.14 -7.13 -1.32
C VAL A 39 3.85 -6.89 -0.52
N ILE A 40 2.87 -7.79 -0.60
CA ILE A 40 1.63 -7.70 0.20
C ILE A 40 1.95 -7.70 1.68
N ILE A 41 2.83 -8.61 2.15
CA ILE A 41 3.24 -8.67 3.57
C ILE A 41 3.85 -7.34 4.01
N LEU A 42 4.71 -6.73 3.18
CA LEU A 42 5.30 -5.41 3.48
C LEU A 42 4.24 -4.31 3.58
N ILE A 43 3.29 -4.26 2.64
CA ILE A 43 2.20 -3.27 2.62
C ILE A 43 1.28 -3.44 3.84
N VAL A 44 0.93 -4.68 4.16
CA VAL A 44 0.10 -5.00 5.32
C VAL A 44 0.85 -4.63 6.61
N GLY A 45 2.13 -5.00 6.72
CA GLY A 45 2.97 -4.61 7.86
C GLY A 45 3.04 -3.09 8.05
N PHE A 46 3.21 -2.34 6.95
CA PHE A 46 3.14 -0.88 6.96
C PHE A 46 1.77 -0.36 7.43
N THR A 47 0.69 -0.98 6.94
CA THR A 47 -0.69 -0.63 7.33
C THR A 47 -0.92 -0.84 8.84
N PHE A 48 -0.45 -1.96 9.39
CA PHE A 48 -0.49 -2.23 10.83
C PHE A 48 0.34 -1.22 11.60
N PHE A 49 1.56 -0.91 11.16
CA PHE A 49 2.41 0.11 11.80
C PHE A 49 1.70 1.46 11.92
N VAL A 50 1.10 1.95 10.82
CA VAL A 50 0.33 3.21 10.82
C VAL A 50 -0.93 3.09 11.70
N GLY A 51 -1.64 1.96 11.64
CA GLY A 51 -2.82 1.69 12.46
C GLY A 51 -2.51 1.71 13.96
N PHE A 52 -1.43 1.06 14.40
CA PHE A 52 -0.98 1.06 15.79
C PHE A 52 -0.55 2.44 16.26
N LYS A 53 0.17 3.21 15.42
CA LYS A 53 0.51 4.61 15.72
C LYS A 53 -0.75 5.43 16.00
N ARG A 54 -1.78 5.30 15.14
CA ARG A 54 -3.08 6.00 15.31
C ARG A 54 -3.81 5.58 16.59
N LEU A 55 -3.80 4.28 16.93
CA LEU A 55 -4.45 3.78 18.14
C LEU A 55 -3.74 4.27 19.42
N ARG A 56 -2.41 4.29 19.42
CA ARG A 56 -1.61 4.80 20.53
C ARG A 56 -1.88 6.29 20.78
N ASN A 57 -1.91 7.10 19.72
CA ASN A 57 -2.21 8.53 19.83
C ASN A 57 -3.63 8.77 20.37
N ALA A 58 -4.61 8.01 19.89
CA ALA A 58 -5.98 8.08 20.39
C ALA A 58 -6.08 7.73 21.89
N LYS A 59 -5.33 6.74 22.37
CA LYS A 59 -5.27 6.40 23.81
C LYS A 59 -4.64 7.50 24.66
N ARG A 60 -3.76 8.33 24.10
CA ARG A 60 -3.11 9.45 24.79
C ARG A 60 -3.96 10.73 24.82
N GLY A 61 -5.15 10.72 24.22
CA GLY A 61 -6.00 11.90 24.08
C GLY A 61 -5.48 12.90 23.03
N GLU A 62 -4.45 12.55 22.27
CA GLU A 62 -3.95 13.36 21.17
C GLU A 62 -4.96 13.32 20.01
N PRO A 63 -5.10 14.42 19.23
CA PRO A 63 -5.90 14.39 18.02
C PRO A 63 -5.40 13.27 17.10
N VAL A 64 -6.33 12.43 16.64
CA VAL A 64 -6.02 11.22 15.84
C VAL A 64 -5.29 11.58 14.54
N GLU A 65 -5.53 12.79 14.02
CA GLU A 65 -4.83 13.36 12.87
C GLU A 65 -4.53 14.84 13.16
N ASP A 66 -3.26 15.16 13.38
CA ASP A 66 -2.77 16.54 13.43
C ASP A 66 -2.78 17.16 12.01
N GLU A 67 -2.69 18.50 11.94
CA GLU A 67 -2.71 19.21 10.66
C GLU A 67 -1.54 18.79 9.75
N LEU A 68 -0.38 18.52 10.35
CA LEU A 68 0.80 18.06 9.62
C LEU A 68 0.57 16.67 9.01
N SER A 69 0.06 15.69 9.74
CA SER A 69 -0.24 14.35 9.18
C SER A 69 -1.31 14.42 8.10
N LYS A 70 -2.29 15.32 8.22
CA LYS A 70 -3.27 15.55 7.14
C LYS A 70 -2.61 16.09 5.88
N LYS A 71 -1.75 17.12 6.00
CA LYS A 71 -0.98 17.66 4.87
C LYS A 71 -0.07 16.60 4.26
N ILE A 72 0.61 15.79 5.09
CA ILE A 72 1.45 14.67 4.63
C ILE A 72 0.62 13.67 3.85
N LEU A 73 -0.54 13.27 4.38
CA LEU A 73 -1.41 12.29 3.71
C LEU A 73 -1.91 12.81 2.36
N GLN A 74 -2.35 14.07 2.30
CA GLN A 74 -2.82 14.69 1.05
C GLN A 74 -1.70 14.77 0.01
N LYS A 75 -0.51 15.24 0.42
CA LYS A 75 0.64 15.37 -0.49
C LYS A 75 1.17 13.99 -0.93
N THR A 76 1.17 13.02 -0.02
CA THR A 76 1.50 11.62 -0.34
C THR A 76 0.54 11.11 -1.40
N ALA A 77 -0.77 11.21 -1.17
CA ALA A 77 -1.77 10.70 -2.10
C ALA A 77 -1.64 11.31 -3.49
N ALA A 78 -1.43 12.63 -3.58
CA ALA A 78 -1.23 13.32 -4.86
C ALA A 78 0.04 12.83 -5.57
N ILE A 79 1.19 12.83 -4.89
CA ILE A 79 2.48 12.41 -5.49
C ILE A 79 2.43 10.94 -5.91
N SER A 80 1.95 10.06 -5.03
CA SER A 80 1.88 8.64 -5.32
C SER A 80 0.93 8.33 -6.47
N TYR A 81 -0.17 9.08 -6.59
CA TYR A 81 -1.10 8.93 -7.69
C TYR A 81 -0.45 9.29 -9.04
N TYR A 82 0.22 10.44 -9.13
CA TYR A 82 0.92 10.84 -10.36
C TYR A 82 2.02 9.85 -10.75
N ILE A 83 2.83 9.39 -9.80
CA ILE A 83 3.87 8.37 -10.06
C ILE A 83 3.21 7.07 -10.55
N SER A 84 2.11 6.66 -9.92
CA SER A 84 1.38 5.44 -10.29
C SER A 84 0.86 5.48 -11.73
N LEU A 85 0.42 6.65 -12.23
CA LEU A 85 -0.01 6.77 -13.62
C LEU A 85 1.13 6.45 -14.59
N TYR A 86 2.35 6.94 -14.33
CA TYR A 86 3.52 6.62 -15.16
C TYR A 86 3.93 5.16 -15.04
N ILE A 87 3.80 4.55 -13.85
CA ILE A 87 4.00 3.10 -13.67
C ILE A 87 3.02 2.32 -14.54
N TRP A 88 1.73 2.69 -14.56
CA TRP A 88 0.74 2.01 -15.41
C TRP A 88 1.06 2.13 -16.90
N VAL A 89 1.43 3.32 -17.37
CA VAL A 89 1.86 3.52 -18.76
C VAL A 89 3.05 2.61 -19.08
N PHE A 90 4.03 2.54 -18.19
CA PHE A 90 5.19 1.67 -18.36
C PHE A 90 4.82 0.18 -18.36
N LEU A 91 3.94 -0.26 -17.46
CA LEU A 91 3.49 -1.66 -17.39
C LEU A 91 2.71 -2.08 -18.64
N ILE A 92 1.82 -1.23 -19.14
CA ILE A 92 1.09 -1.49 -20.39
C ILE A 92 2.07 -1.59 -21.57
N PHE A 93 3.01 -0.65 -21.66
CA PHE A 93 4.07 -0.68 -22.65
C PHE A 93 4.95 -1.94 -22.55
N LEU A 94 5.20 -2.45 -21.35
CA LEU A 94 5.98 -3.66 -21.12
C LEU A 94 5.19 -4.92 -21.49
N LYS A 95 3.88 -4.95 -21.22
CA LYS A 95 2.98 -6.07 -21.55
C LYS A 95 3.02 -6.40 -23.05
N ASP A 96 3.16 -5.41 -23.92
CA ASP A 96 3.22 -5.64 -25.36
C ASP A 96 4.56 -6.26 -25.82
N ARG A 97 5.57 -6.30 -24.95
CA ARG A 97 6.92 -6.80 -25.26
C ARG A 97 7.29 -8.08 -24.53
N VAL A 98 6.64 -8.36 -23.41
CA VAL A 98 6.87 -9.53 -22.58
C VAL A 98 5.52 -10.22 -22.43
N GLU A 99 5.47 -11.53 -22.66
CA GLU A 99 4.25 -12.33 -22.44
C GLU A 99 3.96 -12.37 -20.92
N ILE A 100 3.25 -11.34 -20.45
CA ILE A 100 2.78 -11.22 -19.07
C ILE A 100 1.28 -11.48 -19.08
N GLU A 101 0.84 -12.40 -18.23
CA GLU A 101 -0.59 -12.67 -18.05
C GLU A 101 -1.31 -11.42 -17.53
N THR A 102 -2.57 -11.24 -17.92
CA THR A 102 -3.32 -10.03 -17.54
C THR A 102 -3.53 -9.97 -16.03
N GLU A 103 -3.67 -11.12 -15.37
CA GLU A 103 -3.81 -11.22 -13.91
C GLU A 103 -2.53 -10.76 -13.19
N GLU A 104 -1.36 -11.24 -13.63
CA GLU A 104 -0.07 -10.83 -13.09
C GLU A 104 0.20 -9.33 -13.32
N LEU A 105 -0.17 -8.80 -14.49
CA LEU A 105 -0.05 -7.38 -14.81
C LEU A 105 -0.88 -6.51 -13.86
N LEU A 106 -2.14 -6.89 -13.64
CA LEU A 106 -3.05 -6.15 -12.75
C LEU A 106 -2.57 -6.22 -11.29
N GLY A 107 -2.17 -7.40 -10.82
CA GLY A 107 -1.60 -7.60 -9.50
C GLY A 107 -0.36 -6.74 -9.29
N THR A 108 0.58 -6.80 -10.23
CA THR A 108 1.82 -6.01 -10.21
C THR A 108 1.51 -4.51 -10.19
N GLY A 109 0.56 -4.05 -11.01
CA GLY A 109 0.15 -2.64 -11.05
C GLY A 109 -0.40 -2.16 -9.71
N ILE A 110 -1.35 -2.88 -9.11
CA ILE A 110 -1.95 -2.52 -7.82
C ILE A 110 -0.90 -2.50 -6.71
N LEU A 111 -0.03 -3.51 -6.66
CA LEU A 111 1.04 -3.58 -5.66
C LEU A 111 2.06 -2.45 -5.83
N ALA A 112 2.40 -2.10 -7.07
CA ALA A 112 3.27 -0.97 -7.35
C ALA A 112 2.65 0.37 -6.91
N MET A 113 1.34 0.56 -7.06
CA MET A 113 0.64 1.74 -6.54
C MET A 113 0.74 1.81 -5.01
N ALA A 114 0.48 0.70 -4.33
CA ALA A 114 0.55 0.63 -2.87
C ALA A 114 1.97 0.86 -2.33
N MET A 115 2.98 0.27 -2.98
CA MET A 115 4.39 0.53 -2.66
C MET A 115 4.76 2.00 -2.87
N THR A 116 4.36 2.59 -3.98
CA THR A 116 4.63 4.00 -4.29
C THR A 116 4.03 4.92 -3.25
N PHE A 117 2.81 4.62 -2.78
CA PHE A 117 2.20 5.33 -1.66
C PHE A 117 3.03 5.19 -0.38
N GLY A 118 3.41 3.96 0.00
CA GLY A 118 4.21 3.69 1.20
C GLY A 118 5.56 4.42 1.19
N ILE A 119 6.28 4.37 0.06
CA ILE A 119 7.57 5.04 -0.13
C ILE A 119 7.40 6.56 -0.07
N SER A 120 6.43 7.10 -0.81
CA SER A 120 6.15 8.55 -0.81
C SER A 120 5.80 9.04 0.60
N TRP A 121 5.01 8.25 1.34
CA TRP A 121 4.63 8.56 2.71
C TRP A 121 5.85 8.57 3.63
N LEU A 122 6.71 7.56 3.55
CA LEU A 122 7.93 7.48 4.36
C LEU A 122 8.84 8.68 4.11
N ILE A 123 9.08 9.02 2.83
CA ILE A 123 9.91 10.17 2.45
C ILE A 123 9.34 11.46 3.03
N LEU A 124 8.05 11.72 2.86
CA LEU A 124 7.41 12.95 3.35
C LEU A 124 7.33 12.98 4.89
N ASN A 125 7.09 11.84 5.53
CA ASN A 125 7.03 11.73 6.98
C ASN A 125 8.40 11.96 7.63
N PHE A 126 9.51 11.55 7.00
CA PHE A 126 10.87 11.82 7.51
C PHE A 126 11.38 13.22 7.15
N LYS A 127 11.11 13.70 5.94
CA LYS A 127 11.59 15.02 5.48
C LYS A 127 10.82 16.19 6.11
N GLY A 128 9.58 15.94 6.54
CA GLY A 128 8.66 16.99 6.97
C GLY A 128 8.15 17.81 5.78
N ILE A 129 7.15 18.65 6.05
CA ILE A 129 6.57 19.56 5.06
C ILE A 129 6.78 20.99 5.58
N LYS A 130 7.38 21.85 4.75
CA LYS A 130 7.46 23.29 5.04
C LYS A 130 6.04 23.87 5.05
N ASN A 131 5.73 24.68 6.04
CA ASN A 131 4.51 25.48 6.06
C ASN A 131 4.65 26.57 5.01
N ASP A 132 4.12 26.30 3.82
CA ASP A 132 3.68 27.36 2.91
C ASP A 132 2.28 27.82 3.34
#